data_AF-A0A925V6H9-F1
#
_entry.id   AF-A0A925V6H9-F1
#
_cell.length_a   1.000
_cell.length_b   1.000
_cell.length_c   1.000
_cell.angle_alpha   90.00
_cell.angle_beta   90.00
_cell.angle_gamma   90.00
#
_symmetry.space_group_name_H-M   'P 1'
#
loop_
_entity.id
_entity.type
_entity.pdbx_description
1 polymer ?
#
loop_
_entity_poly.entity_id
_entity_poly.type
_entity_poly.pdbx_seq_one_letter_code
_entity_poly.pdbx_strand_id
1 'polypeptide(L)'
;MEVIYPRLEFDLAHDDFVVWLRWVSLEQPPSPSEPASQGMRVELQLNRNPVLGPTIVYRRELEQAPVYLRSNRTRVAEVLRGANERGLVDVQLIIHGSIANAPYAALFHVRGYDGESIDTKTIDATPMLQVQPSTPGDRWHVAGQANVRMRLDVVGSPLHLTVVR
;
A
#
# COMPACT_ATOMS: atom_id res chain seq x y z
N MET A 1 31.75 -0.56 6.58
CA MET A 1 30.50 -1.31 6.34
C MET A 1 29.72 -0.54 5.29
N GLU A 2 29.44 -1.15 4.14
CA GLU A 2 28.62 -0.54 3.08
C GLU A 2 27.16 -0.95 3.29
N VAL A 3 26.23 0.01 3.17
CA VAL A 3 24.79 -0.27 3.27
C VAL A 3 24.25 -0.54 1.88
N ILE A 4 23.73 -1.75 1.66
CA ILE A 4 23.15 -2.16 0.37
C ILE A 4 21.62 -2.13 0.49
N TYR A 5 20.98 -1.33 -0.35
CA TYR A 5 19.52 -1.28 -0.47
C TYR A 5 19.03 -2.15 -1.64
N PRO A 6 17.84 -2.75 -1.54
CA PRO A 6 17.18 -3.37 -2.68
C PRO A 6 16.90 -2.33 -3.78
N ARG A 7 16.85 -2.79 -5.02
CA ARG A 7 16.61 -1.93 -6.19
C ARG A 7 15.13 -1.92 -6.54
N LEU A 8 14.61 -0.74 -6.86
CA LEU A 8 13.29 -0.51 -7.40
C LEU A 8 13.45 0.23 -8.74
N GLU A 9 13.16 -0.48 -9.83
CA GLU A 9 13.03 0.12 -11.15
C GLU A 9 11.55 0.42 -11.41
N PHE A 10 11.20 1.68 -11.69
CA PHE A 10 9.80 2.11 -11.81
C PHE A 10 9.57 2.87 -13.12
N ASP A 11 8.70 2.32 -13.98
CA ASP A 11 8.22 2.99 -15.18
C ASP A 11 7.01 3.88 -14.86
N LEU A 12 7.19 5.20 -14.93
CA LEU A 12 6.12 6.15 -14.58
C LEU A 12 4.88 6.06 -15.46
N ALA A 13 4.99 5.46 -16.66
CA ALA A 13 3.87 5.33 -17.58
C ALA A 13 3.06 4.04 -17.36
N HIS A 14 3.70 2.98 -16.85
CA HIS A 14 3.12 1.63 -16.85
C HIS A 14 3.08 0.95 -15.49
N ASP A 15 3.85 1.45 -14.51
CA ASP A 15 3.94 0.82 -13.20
C ASP A 15 3.00 1.45 -12.18
N ASP A 16 2.49 0.60 -11.30
CA ASP A 16 1.59 0.96 -10.21
C ASP A 16 2.04 0.33 -8.90
N PHE A 17 1.75 1.04 -7.81
CA PHE A 17 1.65 0.41 -6.50
C PHE A 17 0.22 -0.01 -6.23
N VAL A 18 0.03 -1.27 -5.85
CA VAL A 18 -1.28 -1.84 -5.48
C VAL A 18 -1.19 -2.44 -4.10
N VAL A 19 -2.09 -2.03 -3.21
CA VAL A 19 -2.18 -2.54 -1.85
C VAL A 19 -3.31 -3.56 -1.77
N TRP A 20 -2.94 -4.81 -1.53
CA TRP A 20 -3.87 -5.86 -1.18
C TRP A 20 -4.25 -5.76 0.29
N LEU A 21 -5.54 -5.91 0.56
CA LEU A 21 -6.13 -5.85 1.88
C LEU A 21 -6.98 -7.09 2.10
N ARG A 22 -6.74 -7.75 3.22
CA ARG A 22 -7.53 -8.89 3.64
C ARG A 22 -7.88 -8.80 5.12
N TRP A 23 -9.04 -9.32 5.43
CA TRP A 23 -9.39 -9.69 6.79
C TRP A 23 -8.99 -11.13 7.10
N VAL A 24 -8.24 -11.32 8.18
CA VAL A 24 -7.98 -12.62 8.79
C VAL A 24 -8.74 -12.67 10.12
N SER A 25 -9.93 -13.24 10.15
CA SER A 25 -10.64 -13.45 11.41
C SER A 25 -10.08 -14.69 12.10
N LEU A 26 -9.36 -14.49 13.21
CA LEU A 26 -8.92 -15.56 14.12
C LEU A 26 -9.86 -15.56 15.32
N GLU A 27 -11.16 -15.85 15.13
CA GLU A 27 -12.14 -15.74 16.23
C GLU A 27 -11.83 -16.69 17.38
N GLN A 28 -11.04 -16.20 18.34
CA GLN A 28 -11.18 -16.36 19.78
C GLN A 28 -10.64 -15.10 20.48
N PRO A 29 -11.51 -14.24 21.05
CA PRO A 29 -12.98 -14.31 21.11
C PRO A 29 -13.69 -13.84 19.82
N PRO A 30 -14.98 -14.17 19.65
CA PRO A 30 -15.78 -13.74 18.50
C PRO A 30 -15.94 -12.23 18.44
N SER A 31 -16.07 -11.72 17.20
CA SER A 31 -16.30 -10.29 16.95
C SER A 31 -17.67 -9.85 17.50
N PRO A 32 -17.85 -8.56 17.86
CA PRO A 32 -19.16 -8.04 18.29
C PRO A 32 -20.24 -8.28 17.23
N SER A 33 -21.48 -8.55 17.68
CA SER A 33 -22.63 -8.90 16.82
C SER A 33 -23.10 -7.77 15.91
N GLU A 34 -22.72 -6.51 16.16
CA GLU A 34 -23.07 -5.33 15.37
C GLU A 34 -21.82 -4.56 14.90
N PRO A 35 -21.18 -4.96 13.79
CA PRO A 35 -19.88 -4.43 13.38
C PRO A 35 -19.97 -3.31 12.32
N ALA A 36 -21.13 -2.69 12.09
CA ALA A 36 -21.40 -1.88 10.90
C ALA A 36 -20.52 -0.62 10.72
N SER A 37 -19.75 -0.24 11.73
CA SER A 37 -18.80 0.89 11.72
C SER A 37 -17.33 0.48 11.81
N GLN A 38 -17.03 -0.82 11.75
CA GLN A 38 -15.65 -1.31 11.81
C GLN A 38 -15.02 -1.41 10.42
N GLY A 39 -13.88 -0.76 10.25
CA GLY A 39 -13.12 -0.75 9.00
C GLY A 39 -11.61 -0.75 9.26
N MET A 40 -10.86 -1.12 8.23
CA MET A 40 -9.41 -1.02 8.21
C MET A 40 -9.03 0.29 7.53
N ARG A 41 -8.25 1.12 8.23
CA ARG A 41 -7.60 2.29 7.61
C ARG A 41 -6.25 1.86 7.06
N VAL A 42 -5.99 2.15 5.79
CA VAL A 42 -4.69 1.94 5.15
C VAL A 42 -4.14 3.24 4.58
N GLU A 43 -2.82 3.34 4.56
CA GLU A 43 -2.09 4.42 3.95
C GLU A 43 -0.78 3.90 3.34
N LEU A 44 -0.44 4.37 2.13
CA LEU A 44 0.86 4.17 1.50
C LEU A 44 1.53 5.52 1.35
N GLN A 45 2.76 5.64 1.85
CA GLN A 45 3.58 6.83 1.72
C GLN A 45 4.88 6.53 0.99
N LEU A 46 5.30 7.47 0.14
CA LEU A 46 6.62 7.50 -0.49
C LEU A 46 7.36 8.75 0.00
N ASN A 47 8.52 8.60 0.64
CA ASN A 47 9.26 9.71 1.27
C ASN A 47 8.35 10.58 2.17
N ARG A 48 7.46 9.95 2.94
CA ARG A 48 6.43 10.61 3.78
C ARG A 48 5.33 11.38 3.04
N ASN A 49 5.23 11.21 1.73
CA ASN A 49 4.13 11.76 0.93
C ASN A 49 3.07 10.67 0.73
N PRO A 50 1.82 10.88 1.17
CA PRO A 50 0.73 9.94 0.89
C PRO A 50 0.51 9.81 -0.63
N VAL A 51 0.51 8.57 -1.09
CA VAL A 51 0.20 8.20 -2.48
C VAL A 51 -1.00 7.25 -2.58
N LEU A 52 -1.38 6.63 -1.46
CA LEU A 52 -2.66 5.98 -1.22
C LEU A 52 -3.11 6.38 0.19
N GLY A 53 -4.38 6.76 0.32
CA GLY A 53 -4.99 6.99 1.63
C GLY A 53 -4.72 8.35 2.28
N PRO A 54 -5.29 8.56 3.49
CA PRO A 54 -5.93 7.54 4.33
C PRO A 54 -7.26 7.03 3.76
N THR A 55 -7.35 5.72 3.53
CA THR A 55 -8.54 5.03 2.98
C THR A 55 -9.10 4.07 4.01
N ILE A 56 -10.41 4.11 4.26
CA ILE A 56 -11.11 3.18 5.16
C ILE A 56 -11.86 2.17 4.29
N VAL A 57 -11.59 0.89 4.49
CA VAL A 57 -12.30 -0.22 3.85
C VAL A 57 -13.11 -0.95 4.92
N TYR A 58 -14.42 -1.12 4.69
CA TYR A 58 -15.33 -1.64 5.71
C TYR A 58 -15.40 -3.17 5.69
N ARG A 59 -15.68 -3.75 6.86
CA ARG A 59 -15.78 -5.20 7.08
C ARG A 59 -16.59 -5.94 6.01
N ARG A 60 -17.78 -5.42 5.66
CA ARG A 60 -18.70 -6.07 4.69
C ARG A 60 -18.05 -6.29 3.32
N GLU A 61 -17.14 -5.42 2.93
CA GLU A 61 -16.42 -5.52 1.65
C GLU A 61 -15.32 -6.59 1.72
N LEU A 62 -14.63 -6.69 2.86
CA LEU A 62 -13.46 -7.58 3.07
C LEU A 62 -13.79 -9.00 3.54
N GLU A 63 -14.96 -9.20 4.18
CA GLU A 63 -15.41 -10.50 4.69
C GLU A 63 -15.72 -11.49 3.55
N GLN A 64 -16.20 -10.97 2.42
CA GLN A 64 -16.55 -11.78 1.24
C GLN A 64 -15.37 -11.98 0.30
N ALA A 65 -14.57 -10.95 0.08
CA ALA A 65 -13.40 -11.01 -0.79
C ALA A 65 -12.34 -9.99 -0.33
N PRO A 66 -11.04 -10.32 -0.45
CA PRO A 66 -10.03 -9.30 -0.28
C PRO A 66 -10.11 -8.25 -1.41
N VAL A 67 -9.64 -7.04 -1.14
CA VAL A 67 -9.62 -5.95 -2.12
C VAL A 67 -8.20 -5.54 -2.46
N TYR A 68 -8.04 -4.97 -3.65
CA TYR A 68 -6.81 -4.40 -4.15
C TYR A 68 -7.03 -2.90 -4.40
N LEU A 69 -6.27 -2.07 -3.70
CA LEU A 69 -6.34 -0.62 -3.81
C LEU A 69 -5.15 -0.10 -4.60
N ARG A 70 -5.41 0.48 -5.77
CA ARG A 70 -4.36 1.11 -6.57
C ARG A 70 -4.04 2.49 -6.00
N SER A 71 -2.75 2.78 -5.84
CA SER A 71 -2.25 4.11 -5.51
C SER A 71 -2.57 5.15 -6.61
N ASN A 72 -2.50 6.43 -6.26
CA ASN A 72 -2.70 7.50 -7.23
C ASN A 72 -1.47 7.65 -8.13
N ARG A 73 -1.56 7.20 -9.40
CA ARG A 73 -0.49 7.25 -10.41
C ARG A 73 0.16 8.63 -10.52
N THR A 74 -0.63 9.68 -10.65
CA THR A 74 -0.13 11.05 -10.80
C THR A 74 0.71 11.46 -9.60
N ARG A 75 0.22 11.15 -8.39
CA ARG A 75 0.92 11.47 -7.14
C ARG A 75 2.19 10.62 -6.96
N VAL A 76 2.15 9.33 -7.29
CA VAL A 76 3.33 8.46 -7.29
C VAL A 76 4.40 9.02 -8.23
N ALA A 77 4.03 9.35 -9.46
CA ALA A 77 4.95 9.88 -10.45
C ALA A 77 5.59 11.20 -10.03
N GLU A 78 4.82 12.11 -9.42
CA GLU A 78 5.34 13.36 -8.84
C GLU A 78 6.42 13.07 -7.77
N VAL A 79 6.11 12.22 -6.80
CA VAL A 79 7.01 11.92 -5.69
C VAL A 79 8.26 11.18 -6.15
N LEU A 80 8.11 10.18 -7.04
CA LEU A 80 9.24 9.41 -7.56
C LEU A 80 10.18 10.25 -8.43
N ARG A 81 9.66 11.20 -9.22
CA ARG A 81 10.53 12.16 -9.96
C ARG A 81 11.42 12.95 -9.02
N GLY A 82 10.84 13.51 -7.95
CA GLY A 82 11.64 14.25 -6.95
C GLY A 82 12.62 13.36 -6.18
N ALA A 83 12.26 12.09 -5.95
CA ALA A 83 13.12 11.11 -5.30
C ALA A 83 14.29 10.65 -6.18
N ASN A 84 14.10 10.61 -7.50
CA ASN A 84 15.08 10.12 -8.47
C ASN A 84 16.39 10.91 -8.45
N GLU A 85 16.34 12.22 -8.15
CA GLU A 85 17.55 13.05 -7.99
C GLU A 85 18.50 12.51 -6.89
N ARG A 86 17.93 11.85 -5.88
CA ARG A 86 18.67 11.25 -4.75
C ARG A 86 18.93 9.76 -4.96
N GLY A 87 18.34 9.15 -5.99
CA GLY A 87 18.42 7.71 -6.27
C GLY A 87 17.88 6.82 -5.15
N LEU A 88 17.05 7.35 -4.25
CA LEU A 88 16.53 6.65 -3.07
C LEU A 88 15.07 6.98 -2.82
N VAL A 89 14.31 5.97 -2.40
CA VAL A 89 12.92 6.13 -1.95
C VAL A 89 12.67 5.33 -0.67
N ASP A 90 12.01 5.98 0.29
CA ASP A 90 11.42 5.36 1.47
C ASP A 90 9.98 5.00 1.16
N VAL A 91 9.65 3.71 1.20
CA VAL A 91 8.30 3.19 1.03
C VAL A 91 7.76 2.78 2.40
N GLN A 92 6.59 3.29 2.75
CA GLN A 92 5.96 3.05 4.05
C GLN A 92 4.49 2.63 3.86
N LEU A 93 4.16 1.43 4.32
CA LEU A 93 2.80 0.91 4.37
C LEU A 93 2.30 0.95 5.82
N ILE A 94 1.19 1.62 6.06
CA ILE A 94 0.58 1.80 7.39
C ILE A 94 -0.81 1.21 7.36
N ILE A 95 -1.14 0.46 8.41
CA ILE A 95 -2.49 -0.05 8.64
C ILE A 95 -2.93 0.19 10.08
N HIS A 96 -4.20 0.54 10.24
CA HIS A 96 -4.89 0.63 11.51
C HIS A 96 -6.18 -0.20 11.45
N GLY A 97 -6.49 -0.87 12.55
CA GLY A 97 -7.71 -1.67 12.69
C GLY A 97 -8.02 -1.95 14.16
N SER A 98 -8.80 -3.01 14.39
CA SER A 98 -9.14 -3.50 15.72
C SER A 98 -8.74 -4.96 15.89
N ILE A 99 -8.69 -5.47 17.14
CA ILE A 99 -8.39 -6.91 17.39
C ILE A 99 -9.41 -7.83 16.70
N ALA A 100 -10.68 -7.41 16.65
CA ALA A 100 -11.71 -8.14 15.90
C ALA A 100 -11.40 -8.25 14.40
N ASN A 101 -10.55 -7.36 13.87
CA ASN A 101 -10.33 -7.17 12.44
C ASN A 101 -8.91 -7.54 11.97
N ALA A 102 -8.22 -8.50 12.61
CA ALA A 102 -6.77 -8.76 12.46
C ALA A 102 -6.25 -8.41 11.04
N PRO A 103 -5.74 -7.18 10.87
CA PRO A 103 -5.67 -6.60 9.54
C PRO A 103 -4.41 -7.09 8.85
N TYR A 104 -4.54 -7.44 7.58
CA TYR A 104 -3.42 -7.83 6.76
C TYR A 104 -3.36 -6.94 5.53
N ALA A 105 -2.18 -6.37 5.29
CA ALA A 105 -1.92 -5.65 4.06
C ALA A 105 -0.63 -6.13 3.40
N ALA A 106 -0.66 -6.16 2.08
CA ALA A 106 0.53 -6.37 1.28
C ALA A 106 0.64 -5.35 0.16
N LEU A 107 1.85 -4.90 -0.12
CA LEU A 107 2.14 -3.96 -1.19
C LEU A 107 2.78 -4.69 -2.37
N PHE A 108 2.24 -4.46 -3.55
CA PHE A 108 2.75 -4.93 -4.82
C PHE A 108 3.23 -3.74 -5.66
N HIS A 109 4.32 -3.95 -6.39
CA HIS A 109 4.72 -3.14 -7.53
C HIS A 109 4.41 -3.97 -8.78
N VAL A 110 3.56 -3.43 -9.66
CA VAL A 110 3.05 -4.15 -10.83
C VAL A 110 3.17 -3.28 -12.07
N ARG A 111 3.35 -3.91 -13.23
CA ARG A 111 3.38 -3.26 -14.53
C ARG A 111 2.13 -3.61 -15.33
N GLY A 112 1.55 -2.62 -16.02
CA GLY A 112 0.37 -2.82 -16.86
C GLY A 112 -0.88 -3.19 -16.07
N TYR A 113 -1.06 -2.61 -14.89
CA TYR A 113 -2.25 -2.87 -14.08
C TYR A 113 -3.46 -2.14 -14.67
N ASP A 114 -4.23 -2.86 -15.48
CA ASP A 114 -5.47 -2.36 -16.11
C ASP A 114 -6.69 -2.44 -15.17
N GLY A 115 -6.48 -2.74 -13.89
CA GLY A 115 -7.54 -2.83 -12.89
C GLY A 115 -8.15 -1.46 -12.52
N GLU A 116 -9.31 -1.53 -11.87
CA GLU A 116 -9.97 -0.38 -11.28
C GLU A 116 -9.17 0.16 -10.08
N SER A 117 -9.52 1.36 -9.60
CA SER A 117 -8.89 1.92 -8.39
C SER A 117 -9.14 1.07 -7.14
N ILE A 118 -10.26 0.34 -7.12
CA ILE A 118 -10.58 -0.73 -6.16
C ILE A 118 -10.93 -1.95 -6.99
N ASP A 119 -10.20 -3.05 -6.82
CA ASP A 119 -10.40 -4.27 -7.59
C ASP A 119 -10.48 -5.48 -6.66
N THR A 120 -10.97 -6.61 -7.19
CA THR A 120 -10.98 -7.93 -6.53
C THR A 120 -10.15 -8.96 -7.30
N LYS A 121 -9.63 -8.59 -8.49
CA LYS A 121 -8.76 -9.44 -9.29
C LYS A 121 -7.47 -9.76 -8.54
N THR A 122 -7.17 -11.04 -8.44
CA THR A 122 -5.97 -11.52 -7.75
C THR A 122 -4.70 -11.17 -8.52
N ILE A 123 -3.68 -10.70 -7.81
CA ILE A 123 -2.33 -10.52 -8.32
C ILE A 123 -1.53 -11.77 -7.94
N ASP A 124 -1.17 -12.59 -8.93
CA ASP A 124 -0.35 -13.78 -8.75
C ASP A 124 1.14 -13.41 -8.71
N ALA A 125 1.56 -12.79 -7.61
CA ALA A 125 2.94 -12.37 -7.39
C ALA A 125 3.32 -12.45 -5.90
N THR A 126 4.61 -12.31 -5.61
CA THR A 126 5.08 -12.11 -4.24
C THR A 126 5.06 -10.61 -3.91
N PRO A 127 4.44 -10.18 -2.80
CA PRO A 127 4.42 -8.77 -2.45
C PRO A 127 5.80 -8.29 -1.97
N MET A 128 6.04 -7.01 -2.21
CA MET A 128 7.25 -6.30 -1.82
C MET A 128 7.30 -6.04 -0.31
N LEU A 129 6.15 -5.71 0.30
CA LEU A 129 6.00 -5.55 1.74
C LEU A 129 4.74 -6.26 2.23
N GLN A 130 4.80 -6.80 3.43
CA GLN A 130 3.67 -7.38 4.14
C GLN A 130 3.63 -6.84 5.55
N VAL A 131 2.44 -6.52 6.05
CA VAL A 131 2.26 -6.07 7.42
C VAL A 131 1.00 -6.70 8.00
N GLN A 132 1.18 -7.32 9.16
CA GLN A 132 0.12 -7.84 10.00
C GLN A 132 0.46 -7.42 11.44
N PRO A 133 -0.35 -6.56 12.09
CA PRO A 133 -0.11 -6.19 13.46
C PRO A 133 -0.34 -7.42 14.34
N SER A 134 0.58 -7.72 15.25
CA SER A 134 0.32 -8.67 16.32
C SER A 134 -0.73 -8.08 17.26
N THR A 135 -1.77 -8.83 17.57
CA THR A 135 -2.82 -8.45 18.52
C THR A 135 -2.43 -8.90 19.93
N PRO A 136 -2.13 -8.00 20.88
CA PRO A 136 -2.13 -8.35 22.30
C PRO A 136 -3.59 -8.61 22.70
N GLY A 137 -3.91 -9.72 23.37
CA GLY A 137 -5.29 -10.15 23.62
C GLY A 137 -6.21 -9.18 24.40
N ASP A 138 -5.70 -8.02 24.83
CA ASP A 138 -6.37 -7.05 25.71
C ASP A 138 -6.66 -5.67 25.06
N ARG A 139 -6.22 -5.38 23.82
CA ARG A 139 -6.29 -4.03 23.22
C ARG A 139 -7.12 -3.88 21.95
N TRP A 140 -8.31 -3.29 22.02
CA TRP A 140 -9.21 -3.14 20.87
C TRP A 140 -8.68 -2.42 19.62
N HIS A 141 -7.60 -1.63 19.70
CA HIS A 141 -7.01 -0.96 18.54
C HIS A 141 -5.61 -1.50 18.24
N VAL A 142 -5.38 -1.83 16.97
CA VAL A 142 -4.08 -2.27 16.48
C VAL A 142 -3.61 -1.40 15.32
N ALA A 143 -2.30 -1.13 15.32
CA ALA A 143 -1.63 -0.42 14.25
C ALA A 143 -0.35 -1.17 13.88
N GLY A 144 -0.07 -1.24 12.59
CA GLY A 144 1.14 -1.84 12.06
C GLY A 144 1.74 -0.97 10.98
N GLN A 145 3.06 -1.01 10.86
CA GLN A 145 3.78 -0.27 9.84
C GLN A 145 4.95 -1.12 9.35
N ALA A 146 5.10 -1.18 8.03
CA ALA A 146 6.28 -1.72 7.37
C ALA A 146 6.96 -0.62 6.55
N ASN A 147 8.29 -0.58 6.62
CA ASN A 147 9.11 0.40 5.90
C ASN A 147 10.23 -0.30 5.17
N VAL A 148 10.52 0.14 3.95
CA VAL A 148 11.73 -0.24 3.23
C VAL A 148 12.31 0.97 2.51
N ARG A 149 13.63 1.13 2.59
CA ARG A 149 14.38 2.06 1.75
C ARG A 149 14.93 1.31 0.56
N MET A 150 14.74 1.86 -0.64
CA MET A 150 15.16 1.24 -1.90
C MET A 150 16.00 2.21 -2.71
N ARG A 151 16.94 1.66 -3.50
CA ARG A 151 17.60 2.39 -4.59
C ARG A 151 16.60 2.53 -5.72
N LEU A 152 16.34 3.76 -6.14
CA LEU A 152 15.32 4.08 -7.13
C LEU A 152 15.95 4.36 -8.48
N ASP A 153 15.44 3.68 -9.52
CA ASP A 153 15.68 4.00 -10.92
C ASP A 153 14.35 4.25 -11.63
N VAL A 154 14.13 5.48 -12.10
CA VAL A 154 12.88 5.85 -12.77
C VAL A 154 13.06 5.85 -14.29
N VAL A 155 12.13 5.22 -15.01
CA VAL A 155 12.07 5.21 -16.49
C VAL A 155 10.73 5.76 -17.01
N GLY A 156 10.63 6.02 -18.31
CA GLY A 156 9.35 6.33 -18.96
C GLY A 156 8.84 7.78 -18.86
N SER A 157 9.71 8.78 -18.62
CA SER A 157 9.27 10.18 -18.50
C SER A 157 10.26 11.21 -19.04
N PRO A 158 10.39 11.40 -20.37
CA PRO A 158 11.00 12.61 -20.90
C PRO A 158 10.11 13.81 -20.53
N LEU A 159 10.65 14.78 -19.78
CA LEU A 159 10.01 16.09 -19.61
C LEU A 159 10.01 16.80 -20.96
N HIS A 160 8.90 16.76 -21.70
CA HIS A 160 8.67 17.71 -22.78
C HIS A 160 8.18 19.01 -22.16
N LEU A 161 9.12 19.88 -21.80
CA LEU A 161 8.81 21.29 -21.53
C LEU A 161 8.48 21.96 -22.87
N THR A 162 7.20 22.01 -23.22
CA THR A 162 6.74 22.90 -24.29
C THR A 162 6.79 24.32 -23.76
N VAL A 163 7.85 25.06 -24.11
CA VAL A 163 7.91 26.50 -23.86
C VAL A 163 6.84 27.15 -24.74
N VAL A 164 5.73 27.59 -24.13
CA VAL A 164 4.76 28.45 -24.80
C VAL A 164 5.41 29.83 -24.88
N ARG A 165 5.76 30.25 -26.10
CA ARG A 165 6.18 31.62 -26.41
C ARG A 165 4.98 32.48 -26.76
#